data_AF-A0A520XKH8-F1
#
_entry.id   AF-A0A520XKH8-F1
#
_cell.length_a   1.000
_cell.length_b   1.000
_cell.length_c   1.000
_cell.angle_alpha   90.00
_cell.angle_beta   90.00
_cell.angle_gamma   90.00
#
_symmetry.space_group_name_H-M   'P 1'
#
loop_
_entity.id
_entity.type
_entity.pdbx_description
1 polymer ?
#
loop_
_entity_poly.entity_id
_entity_poly.type
_entity_poly.pdbx_seq_one_letter_code
_entity_poly.pdbx_strand_id
1 'polypeptide(L)'
;MAGEIWETPPFRDDYQLAVVDPTFIQEAVRPKQFLHINQAECILCEGCVDICPWKCIHYLSVDVIDEAVNVDDPGDKPENLGVFIVDEDECTRCQLCIDRCPTGVITLGKFAGSVSAQADELGVQAPWEVDTGDRDFKNGYAYGVRW
;
A
#
# COMPACT_ATOMS: atom_id res chain seq x y z
N MET A 1 9.23 30.49 -7.66
CA MET A 1 9.13 30.03 -9.07
C MET A 1 7.65 29.85 -9.37
N ALA A 2 7.19 30.11 -10.59
CA ALA A 2 5.76 30.09 -10.90
C ALA A 2 5.19 28.69 -10.70
N GLY A 3 4.02 28.60 -10.04
CA GLY A 3 3.35 27.32 -9.85
C GLY A 3 2.84 26.80 -11.19
N GLU A 4 3.18 25.55 -11.50
CA GLU A 4 2.62 24.83 -12.63
C GLU A 4 1.12 24.69 -12.40
N ILE A 5 0.31 25.21 -13.32
CA ILE A 5 -1.15 25.09 -13.24
C ILE A 5 -1.47 23.67 -13.70
N TRP A 6 -1.90 22.83 -12.75
CA TRP A 6 -2.40 21.49 -13.05
C TRP A 6 -3.73 21.65 -13.79
N GLU A 7 -3.67 21.67 -15.13
CA GLU A 7 -4.88 21.72 -15.95
C GLU A 7 -5.72 20.47 -15.71
N THR A 8 -6.96 20.66 -15.28
CA THR A 8 -7.94 19.57 -15.16
C THR A 8 -8.05 18.87 -16.52
N PRO A 9 -7.95 17.52 -16.58
CA PRO A 9 -8.16 16.79 -17.82
C PRO A 9 -9.48 17.19 -18.49
N PRO A 10 -9.52 17.33 -19.83
CA PRO A 10 -10.71 17.79 -20.52
C PRO A 10 -11.88 16.84 -20.26
N PHE A 11 -13.02 17.40 -19.82
CA PHE A 11 -14.28 16.67 -19.78
C PHE A 11 -14.63 16.23 -21.20
N ARG A 12 -14.76 14.93 -21.40
CA ARG A 12 -15.20 14.33 -22.66
C ARG A 12 -16.72 14.24 -22.66
N ASP A 13 -17.32 14.34 -23.85
CA ASP A 13 -18.75 14.15 -24.10
C ASP A 13 -19.01 13.08 -25.17
N ASP A 14 -17.96 12.45 -25.71
CA ASP A 14 -17.98 11.47 -26.80
C ASP A 14 -18.12 10.00 -26.33
N TYR A 15 -18.69 9.77 -25.16
CA TYR A 15 -18.83 8.43 -24.58
C TYR A 15 -19.81 7.54 -25.34
N GLN A 16 -19.38 6.31 -25.67
CA GLN A 16 -20.25 5.26 -26.20
C GLN A 16 -20.85 4.44 -25.05
N LEU A 17 -22.18 4.32 -25.00
CA LEU A 17 -22.83 3.35 -24.12
C LEU A 17 -22.81 1.95 -24.75
N ALA A 18 -22.09 1.03 -24.12
CA ALA A 18 -22.06 -0.38 -24.48
C ALA A 18 -22.24 -1.24 -23.23
N VAL A 19 -22.89 -2.40 -23.37
CA VAL A 19 -22.82 -3.46 -22.36
C VAL A 19 -21.50 -4.18 -22.57
N VAL A 20 -20.64 -4.15 -21.55
CA VAL A 20 -19.33 -4.81 -21.55
C VAL A 20 -19.42 -6.14 -20.80
N ASP A 21 -18.58 -7.10 -21.19
CA ASP A 21 -18.49 -8.39 -20.51
C ASP A 21 -17.57 -8.33 -19.27
N PRO A 22 -17.57 -9.34 -18.40
CA PRO A 22 -16.75 -9.34 -17.19
C PRO A 22 -15.23 -9.23 -17.45
N THR A 23 -14.73 -9.66 -18.61
CA THR A 23 -13.29 -9.61 -18.95
C THR A 23 -12.83 -8.16 -19.10
N PHE A 24 -13.60 -7.34 -19.83
CA PHE A 24 -13.33 -5.90 -19.96
C PHE A 24 -13.26 -5.19 -18.60
N ILE A 25 -14.13 -5.57 -17.65
CA ILE A 25 -14.09 -5.03 -16.29
C ILE A 25 -12.84 -5.50 -15.55
N GLN A 26 -12.46 -6.78 -15.66
CA GLN A 26 -11.27 -7.34 -15.01
C GLN A 26 -9.96 -6.75 -15.56
N GLU A 27 -9.91 -6.42 -16.86
CA GLU A 27 -8.77 -5.72 -17.48
C GLU A 27 -8.66 -4.26 -17.02
N ALA A 28 -9.79 -3.58 -16.80
CA ALA A 28 -9.82 -2.19 -16.34
C ALA A 28 -9.59 -2.03 -14.82
N VAL A 29 -9.91 -3.05 -14.02
CA VAL A 29 -9.72 -3.05 -12.56
C VAL A 29 -8.25 -3.37 -12.25
N ARG A 30 -7.51 -2.33 -11.83
CA ARG A 30 -6.13 -2.50 -11.33
C ARG A 30 -6.09 -3.52 -10.18
N PRO A 31 -5.08 -4.41 -10.13
CA PRO A 31 -4.98 -5.45 -9.11
C PRO A 31 -4.93 -4.84 -7.71
N LYS A 32 -5.40 -5.59 -6.70
CA LYS A 32 -5.32 -5.19 -5.28
C LYS A 32 -3.86 -5.14 -4.81
N GLN A 33 -3.22 -4.01 -5.05
CA GLN A 33 -1.99 -3.63 -4.35
C GLN A 33 -2.31 -3.46 -2.85
N PHE A 34 -1.34 -3.67 -1.96
CA PHE A 34 -1.49 -3.40 -0.52
C PHE A 34 -0.41 -2.43 -0.08
N LEU A 35 -0.66 -1.71 1.01
CA LEU A 35 0.33 -0.82 1.58
C LEU A 35 1.35 -1.61 2.40
N HIS A 36 2.63 -1.35 2.16
CA HIS A 36 3.75 -1.88 2.93
C HIS A 36 4.56 -0.69 3.47
N ILE A 37 5.01 -0.76 4.72
CA ILE A 37 5.69 0.33 5.44
C ILE A 37 6.89 -0.25 6.18
N ASN A 38 8.10 -0.15 5.63
CA ASN A 38 9.28 -0.70 6.30
C ASN A 38 9.52 -0.01 7.66
N GLN A 39 9.17 -0.71 8.74
CA GLN A 39 9.20 -0.18 10.10
C GLN A 39 10.63 0.11 10.59
N ALA A 40 11.62 -0.66 10.13
CA ALA A 40 13.03 -0.48 10.52
C ALA A 40 13.63 0.85 10.03
N GLU A 41 13.04 1.45 9.00
CA GLU A 41 13.45 2.72 8.39
C GLU A 41 12.38 3.82 8.61
N CYS A 42 11.26 3.51 9.28
CA CYS A 42 10.20 4.45 9.58
C CYS A 42 10.57 5.32 10.78
N ILE A 43 10.65 6.64 10.56
CA ILE A 43 10.99 7.62 11.60
C ILE A 43 9.78 8.07 12.47
N LEU A 44 8.68 7.32 12.43
CA LEU A 44 7.42 7.60 13.16
C LEU A 44 6.91 9.06 12.99
N CYS A 45 7.07 9.64 11.81
CA CYS A 45 6.69 11.05 11.56
C CYS A 45 5.18 11.27 11.31
N GLU A 46 4.36 10.22 11.34
CA GLU A 46 2.90 10.20 11.10
C GLU A 46 2.39 10.85 9.80
N GLY A 47 3.26 11.32 8.90
CA GLY A 47 2.89 11.99 7.66
C GLY A 47 1.93 11.19 6.76
N CYS A 48 1.98 9.85 6.80
CA CYS A 48 1.03 8.98 6.10
C CYS A 48 -0.39 8.97 6.71
N VAL A 49 -0.51 9.14 8.04
CA VAL A 49 -1.78 9.27 8.78
C VAL A 49 -2.42 10.64 8.51
N ASP A 50 -1.59 11.69 8.51
CA ASP A 50 -1.98 13.06 8.21
C ASP A 50 -2.52 13.20 6.78
N ILE A 51 -1.72 12.82 5.77
CA ILE A 51 -2.06 13.03 4.36
C ILE A 51 -3.21 12.17 3.85
N CYS A 52 -3.50 11.03 4.49
CA CYS A 52 -4.53 10.11 3.99
C CYS A 52 -5.91 10.78 4.04
N PRO A 53 -6.57 11.04 2.88
CA PRO A 53 -7.87 11.72 2.87
C PRO A 53 -9.01 10.76 3.25
N TRP A 54 -8.80 9.45 3.07
CA TRP A 54 -9.73 8.38 3.42
C TRP A 54 -9.61 7.92 4.88
N LYS A 55 -8.58 8.40 5.60
CA LYS A 55 -8.26 8.01 6.98
C LYS A 55 -8.20 6.49 7.21
N CYS A 56 -7.71 5.74 6.23
CA CYS A 56 -7.48 4.30 6.31
C CYS A 56 -6.13 3.90 6.96
N ILE A 57 -5.24 4.85 7.28
CA ILE A 57 -3.97 4.59 7.97
C ILE A 57 -4.04 5.22 9.36
N HIS A 58 -3.76 4.43 10.39
CA HIS A 58 -3.74 4.86 11.79
C HIS A 58 -2.41 4.50 12.44
N TYR A 59 -1.96 5.34 13.37
CA TYR A 59 -0.93 5.00 14.35
C TYR A 59 -1.62 4.91 15.73
N LEU A 60 -1.49 3.76 16.40
CA LEU A 60 -2.22 3.45 17.64
C LEU A 60 -1.26 2.86 18.69
N SER A 61 -1.64 2.88 19.97
CA SER A 61 -0.90 2.14 21.01
C SER A 61 -0.94 0.64 20.72
N VAL A 62 0.06 -0.11 21.22
CA VAL A 62 0.03 -1.58 21.21
C VAL A 62 -1.17 -2.17 21.97
N ASP A 63 -1.73 -1.42 22.94
CA ASP A 63 -2.89 -1.83 23.76
C ASP A 63 -4.20 -2.02 22.96
N VAL A 64 -4.24 -1.70 21.66
CA VAL A 64 -5.41 -1.91 20.80
C VAL A 64 -5.51 -3.34 20.23
N ILE A 65 -4.49 -4.16 20.48
CA ILE A 65 -4.39 -5.55 20.00
C ILE A 65 -5.05 -6.46 21.02
N ASP A 66 -6.18 -7.07 20.66
CA ASP A 66 -6.91 -8.04 21.51
C ASP A 66 -6.36 -9.47 21.33
N GLU A 67 -5.96 -9.83 20.10
CA GLU A 67 -5.34 -11.11 19.76
C GLU A 67 -4.35 -10.95 18.58
N ALA A 68 -3.20 -11.63 18.65
CA ALA A 68 -2.24 -11.75 17.56
C ALA A 68 -2.28 -13.18 16.98
N VAL A 69 -2.64 -13.31 15.71
CA VAL A 69 -2.82 -14.62 15.03
C VAL A 69 -1.86 -14.76 13.85
N ASN A 70 -1.05 -15.82 13.85
CA ASN A 70 -0.01 -16.11 12.84
C ASN A 70 1.07 -15.02 12.67
N VAL A 71 1.25 -14.14 13.66
CA VAL A 71 2.27 -13.08 13.71
C VAL A 71 2.83 -12.98 15.13
N ASP A 72 4.03 -12.42 15.29
CA ASP A 72 4.56 -12.01 16.60
C ASP A 72 3.70 -10.85 17.15
N ASP A 73 3.39 -10.86 18.45
CA ASP A 73 2.66 -9.76 19.10
C ASP A 73 3.58 -8.54 19.29
N PRO A 74 3.23 -7.35 18.75
CA PRO A 74 3.96 -6.12 19.03
C PRO A 74 4.06 -5.76 20.52
N GLY A 75 3.11 -6.18 21.36
CA GLY A 75 3.10 -5.95 22.81
C GLY A 75 4.17 -6.72 23.58
N ASP A 76 4.71 -7.83 23.04
CA ASP A 76 5.77 -8.62 23.69
C ASP A 76 7.10 -7.86 23.82
N LYS A 77 7.29 -6.79 23.02
CA LYS A 77 8.52 -6.00 22.97
C LYS A 77 8.28 -4.58 23.51
N PRO A 78 8.78 -4.23 24.71
CA PRO A 78 8.55 -2.91 25.32
C PRO A 78 9.26 -1.74 24.60
N GLU A 79 10.08 -2.03 23.59
CA GLU A 79 10.67 -1.05 22.66
C GLU A 79 9.69 -0.59 21.55
N ASN A 80 8.60 -1.34 21.31
CA ASN A 80 7.57 -0.95 20.35
C ASN A 80 6.69 0.17 20.94
N LEU A 81 6.70 1.33 20.30
CA LEU A 81 5.99 2.53 20.76
C LEU A 81 4.52 2.60 20.29
N GLY A 82 4.09 1.68 19.44
CA GLY A 82 2.78 1.65 18.80
C GLY A 82 2.77 0.80 17.54
N VAL A 83 1.61 0.72 16.89
CA VAL A 83 1.39 -0.02 15.65
C VAL A 83 0.79 0.85 14.56
N PHE A 84 1.21 0.60 13.32
CA PHE A 84 0.51 1.09 12.14
C PHE A 84 -0.56 0.09 11.73
N ILE A 85 -1.82 0.54 11.72
CA ILE A 85 -2.96 -0.22 11.17
C ILE A 85 -3.34 0.41 9.84
N VAL A 86 -3.47 -0.43 8.81
CA VAL A 86 -3.97 -0.04 7.48
C VAL A 86 -5.25 -0.80 7.21
N ASP A 87 -6.36 -0.07 7.06
CA ASP A 87 -7.63 -0.61 6.59
C ASP A 87 -7.56 -0.75 5.05
N GLU A 88 -7.34 -1.98 4.59
CA GLU A 88 -7.12 -2.30 3.17
C GLU A 88 -8.42 -2.32 2.33
N ASP A 89 -9.58 -2.32 2.98
CA ASP A 89 -10.89 -2.23 2.33
C ASP A 89 -11.26 -0.76 2.07
N GLU A 90 -10.98 0.15 3.01
CA GLU A 90 -11.13 1.60 2.82
C GLU A 90 -9.96 2.23 2.02
N CYS A 91 -8.83 1.54 1.87
CA CYS A 91 -7.66 2.04 1.14
C CYS A 91 -7.90 2.10 -0.39
N THR A 92 -8.17 3.29 -0.91
CA THR A 92 -8.32 3.54 -2.36
C THR A 92 -7.03 3.43 -3.18
N ARG A 93 -5.88 3.10 -2.56
CA ARG A 93 -4.55 3.01 -3.20
C ARG A 93 -4.11 4.28 -3.94
N CYS A 94 -4.51 5.45 -3.43
CA CYS A 94 -4.23 6.77 -4.02
C CYS A 94 -2.76 7.26 -3.98
N GLN A 95 -1.85 6.49 -3.38
CA GLN A 95 -0.38 6.74 -3.33
C GLN A 95 0.10 8.00 -2.58
N LEU A 96 -0.79 8.90 -2.15
CA LEU A 96 -0.43 10.11 -1.40
C LEU A 96 0.43 9.85 -0.13
N CYS A 97 0.28 8.68 0.50
CA CYS A 97 1.11 8.26 1.64
C CYS A 97 2.55 7.88 1.23
N ILE A 98 2.76 7.39 0.01
CA ILE A 98 4.10 7.16 -0.57
C ILE A 98 4.77 8.51 -0.80
N ASP A 99 4.11 9.40 -1.56
CA ASP A 99 4.64 10.72 -1.93
C ASP A 99 4.96 11.60 -0.70
N ARG A 100 4.20 11.44 0.37
CA ARG A 100 4.40 12.16 1.63
C ARG A 100 5.54 11.61 2.48
N CYS A 101 5.96 10.37 2.27
CA CYS A 101 6.91 9.69 3.13
C CYS A 101 8.32 10.30 3.00
N PRO A 102 8.85 11.00 4.03
CA PRO A 102 10.14 11.68 3.92
C PRO A 102 11.33 10.73 3.83
N THR A 103 11.15 9.44 4.17
CA THR A 103 12.16 8.38 4.07
C THR A 103 11.93 7.42 2.91
N GLY A 104 10.82 7.53 2.17
CA GLY A 104 10.50 6.65 1.04
C GLY A 104 10.18 5.19 1.40
N VAL A 105 9.91 4.89 2.68
CA VAL A 105 9.76 3.51 3.20
C VAL A 105 8.37 2.90 2.97
N ILE A 106 7.44 3.69 2.43
CA ILE A 106 6.07 3.27 2.13
C ILE A 106 6.01 2.88 0.65
N THR A 107 5.52 1.68 0.37
CA THR A 107 5.36 1.16 -0.99
C THR A 107 3.97 0.55 -1.17
N LEU A 108 3.51 0.48 -2.42
CA LEU A 108 2.35 -0.33 -2.79
C LEU A 108 2.82 -1.68 -3.33
N GLY A 109 2.91 -2.65 -2.43
CA GLY A 109 3.29 -4.02 -2.75
C GLY A 109 2.23 -4.77 -3.55
N LYS A 110 2.68 -5.88 -4.13
CA LYS A 110 1.91 -6.99 -4.74
C LYS A 110 2.62 -8.33 -4.22
N PHE A 111 2.40 -9.59 -4.66
CA PHE A 111 2.23 -10.79 -3.75
C PHE A 111 3.27 -11.96 -3.46
N ALA A 112 4.26 -12.38 -4.28
CA ALA A 112 5.40 -13.34 -3.98
C ALA A 112 6.71 -13.24 -4.89
N GLY A 113 7.89 -12.89 -4.32
CA GLY A 113 9.28 -12.69 -4.87
C GLY A 113 9.90 -11.24 -4.88
N SER A 114 11.16 -10.99 -5.29
CA SER A 114 11.66 -9.63 -5.72
C SER A 114 12.03 -9.64 -7.21
N VAL A 115 11.46 -8.74 -8.01
CA VAL A 115 11.30 -8.98 -9.45
C VAL A 115 12.61 -8.92 -10.21
N SER A 116 13.48 -7.96 -9.86
CA SER A 116 14.76 -7.76 -10.54
C SER A 116 15.72 -8.92 -10.32
N ALA A 117 15.55 -9.70 -9.25
CA ALA A 117 16.31 -10.92 -8.99
C ALA A 117 15.74 -12.15 -9.72
N GLN A 118 14.49 -12.08 -10.21
CA GLN A 118 13.79 -13.18 -10.90
C GLN A 118 13.60 -12.90 -12.40
N ALA A 119 14.06 -11.75 -12.89
CA ALA A 119 13.83 -11.24 -14.24
C ALA A 119 14.28 -12.20 -15.36
N ASP A 120 15.44 -12.84 -15.20
CA ASP A 120 15.99 -13.77 -16.18
C ASP A 120 15.24 -15.12 -16.20
N GLU A 121 14.72 -15.60 -15.06
CA GLU A 121 13.89 -16.82 -15.01
C GLU A 121 12.45 -16.58 -15.47
N LEU A 122 11.90 -15.39 -15.21
CA LEU A 122 10.55 -14.98 -15.63
C LEU A 122 10.52 -14.41 -17.05
N GLY A 123 11.67 -14.18 -17.68
CA GLY A 123 11.79 -13.72 -19.08
C GLY A 123 11.33 -12.28 -19.32
N VAL A 124 11.39 -11.40 -18.31
CA VAL A 124 10.81 -10.04 -18.37
C VAL A 124 11.87 -8.93 -18.26
N GLN A 125 11.89 -8.07 -19.29
CA GLN A 125 12.92 -7.05 -19.49
C GLN A 125 12.76 -5.79 -18.60
N ALA A 126 11.59 -5.59 -17.99
CA ALA A 126 11.27 -4.44 -17.15
C ALA A 126 10.72 -4.91 -15.77
N PRO A 127 11.61 -5.28 -14.83
CA PRO A 127 11.19 -5.94 -13.59
C PRO A 127 10.29 -5.09 -12.68
N TRP A 128 10.33 -3.76 -12.78
CA TRP A 128 9.44 -2.86 -12.03
C TRP A 128 7.99 -2.82 -12.55
N GLU A 129 7.69 -3.38 -13.73
CA GLU A 129 6.31 -3.50 -14.23
C GLU A 129 5.62 -4.77 -13.72
N VAL A 130 6.38 -5.85 -13.68
CA VAL A 130 5.96 -7.11 -13.07
C VAL A 130 5.95 -6.96 -11.56
N ASP A 131 5.15 -7.79 -10.93
CA ASP A 131 5.31 -8.08 -9.52
C ASP A 131 5.61 -9.53 -9.34
N THR A 132 6.55 -9.72 -8.45
CA THR A 132 6.77 -10.95 -7.76
C THR A 132 6.05 -10.76 -6.43
N GLY A 133 6.63 -10.18 -5.36
CA GLY A 133 5.95 -9.69 -4.13
C GLY A 133 6.25 -10.38 -2.78
N ASP A 134 7.48 -10.82 -2.49
CA ASP A 134 7.80 -11.71 -1.35
C ASP A 134 7.71 -10.95 -0.03
N ARG A 135 7.10 -11.59 0.96
CA ARG A 135 6.96 -11.05 2.31
C ARG A 135 7.75 -11.88 3.28
N ASP A 136 8.66 -11.26 4.01
CA ASP A 136 9.10 -11.82 5.27
C ASP A 136 8.12 -11.45 6.39
N PHE A 137 7.95 -12.38 7.32
CA PHE A 137 7.05 -12.29 8.47
C PHE A 137 7.70 -11.55 9.65
N LYS A 138 8.85 -10.91 9.44
CA LYS A 138 9.62 -10.27 10.52
C LYS A 138 9.14 -8.84 10.74
N ASN A 139 8.80 -8.56 12.00
CA ASN A 139 8.36 -7.26 12.50
C ASN A 139 6.93 -6.86 12.08
N GLY A 140 5.97 -7.73 12.44
CA GLY A 140 4.63 -7.31 12.87
C GLY A 140 3.86 -6.37 11.93
N TYR A 141 3.37 -6.89 10.81
CA TYR A 141 2.25 -6.28 10.10
C TYR A 141 0.93 -6.84 10.63
N ALA A 142 0.21 -6.04 11.40
CA ALA A 142 -1.24 -6.19 11.51
C ALA A 142 -1.86 -5.66 10.20
N TYR A 143 -1.99 -6.54 9.19
CA TYR A 143 -2.89 -6.25 8.07
C TYR A 143 -4.31 -6.10 8.62
N GLY A 144 -4.99 -5.01 8.27
CA GLY A 144 -6.31 -4.68 8.78
C GLY A 144 -7.39 -5.65 8.31
N VAL A 145 -7.48 -6.80 8.96
CA VAL A 145 -8.63 -7.70 8.89
C VAL A 145 -9.41 -7.61 10.19
N ARG A 146 -10.43 -6.75 10.19
CA ARG A 146 -11.59 -6.95 11.07
C ARG A 146 -12.28 -8.24 10.62
N TRP A 147 -12.02 -9.34 11.32
CA TRP A 147 -12.81 -10.56 11.23
C TRP A 147 -14.11 -10.42 12.07
#